data_AF-A0A8C5CTH7-F1
#
_entry.id   AF-A0A8C5CTH7-F1
#
_cell.length_a   1.000
_cell.length_b   1.000
_cell.length_c   1.000
_cell.angle_alpha   90.00
_cell.angle_beta   90.00
_cell.angle_gamma   90.00
#
_symmetry.space_group_name_H-M   'P 1'
#
loop_
_entity.id
_entity.type
_entity.pdbx_description
1 polymer ?
#
loop_
_entity_poly.entity_id
_entity_poly.type
_entity_poly.pdbx_seq_one_letter_code
_entity_poly.pdbx_strand_id
1 'polypeptide(L)'
;MDALSIVHDEVALEGLDGITIPSLWIRLGSRTPSFPLKLDSCTKEFIWRSLINNVDLDFYELPKERVDVELLDRFADINPDTGIQTTTSFSNAKNDVYPVTVVLDDKDGIQGSCLFYKQRKNVTKNVRTEELKQLVCLEEAVKRYGRKLVVVASQKMRFRVLIGEDSDPDLRITDQSYCILERLGRARWQGELQRDLHSSFRTEPGKLHYLRRCLDRHGLITMQSHVIRLPTGQQQHSILLLIKRYHVLRRSKYDILMEHLSNTLQDAPGQIASIITLRELLNVHERTFKHVYNYMLSYKLVQLITLPLEDLNPSAGPCNTKKGTKITVRCLKLLKPYQKKELMVEEDDDENEDGVGVSRKGLPQQDIIMERDLVLQAYHIVVSSGTKGISQSSLQVVMNVGKLEARMLCRSPLWWKLPVPQVRVSPDDTLCVVL
;
A
#
# COMPACT_ATOMS: atom_id res chain seq x y z
N MET A 1 22.58 -8.47 11.06
CA MET A 1 23.39 -7.28 10.75
C MET A 1 24.15 -6.88 12.00
N ASP A 2 25.46 -6.65 11.90
CA ASP A 2 26.25 -6.10 13.00
C ASP A 2 25.96 -4.60 13.22
N ALA A 3 26.56 -3.98 14.24
CA ALA A 3 26.30 -2.59 14.56
C ALA A 3 26.72 -1.60 13.45
N LEU A 4 27.86 -1.83 12.79
CA LEU A 4 28.41 -0.88 11.81
C LEU A 4 27.69 -0.97 10.46
N SER A 5 27.31 -2.17 10.05
CA SER A 5 26.43 -2.40 8.90
C SER A 5 25.07 -1.74 9.10
N ILE A 6 24.49 -1.76 10.31
CA ILE A 6 23.27 -0.99 10.62
C ILE A 6 23.50 0.51 10.42
N VAL A 7 24.63 1.05 10.89
CA VAL A 7 24.96 2.47 10.71
C VAL A 7 25.01 2.83 9.22
N HIS A 8 25.73 2.05 8.41
CA HIS A 8 25.85 2.30 6.98
C HIS A 8 24.51 2.14 6.24
N ASP A 9 23.71 1.15 6.64
CA ASP A 9 22.34 0.94 6.17
C ASP A 9 21.45 2.16 6.47
N GLU A 10 21.52 2.72 7.68
CA GLU A 10 20.79 3.93 8.08
C GLU A 10 21.21 5.17 7.28
N VAL A 11 22.50 5.33 6.97
CA VAL A 11 22.99 6.42 6.11
C VAL A 11 22.46 6.26 4.68
N ALA A 12 22.50 5.05 4.14
CA ALA A 12 22.06 4.76 2.78
C ALA A 12 20.55 4.96 2.59
N LEU A 13 19.74 4.67 3.61
CA LEU A 13 18.28 4.86 3.58
C LEU A 13 17.83 6.32 3.55
N GLU A 14 18.69 7.25 3.98
CA GLU A 14 18.40 8.68 3.87
C GLU A 14 18.69 9.24 2.47
N GLY A 15 18.95 8.37 1.50
CA GLY A 15 18.94 8.71 0.08
C GLY A 15 19.99 9.74 -0.33
N LEU A 16 19.75 10.41 -1.46
CA LEU A 16 20.69 11.38 -2.01
C LEU A 16 20.85 12.64 -1.14
N ASP A 17 19.82 13.04 -0.37
CA ASP A 17 19.92 14.13 0.61
C ASP A 17 20.90 13.83 1.76
N GLY A 18 21.18 12.56 2.03
CA GLY A 18 22.03 12.12 3.13
C GLY A 18 21.46 12.38 4.52
N ILE A 19 22.17 11.94 5.54
CA ILE A 19 21.77 12.04 6.96
C ILE A 19 22.66 13.05 7.70
N THR A 20 22.07 13.90 8.56
CA THR A 20 22.83 14.73 9.49
C THR A 20 23.23 13.91 10.70
N ILE A 21 24.33 14.27 11.34
CA ILE A 21 24.83 13.56 12.53
C ILE A 21 23.77 13.44 13.64
N PRO A 22 23.03 14.50 14.03
CA PRO A 22 21.99 14.36 15.04
C PRO A 22 20.83 13.46 14.59
N SER A 23 20.41 13.54 13.33
CA SER A 23 19.35 12.69 12.78
C SER A 23 19.75 11.21 12.73
N LEU A 24 21.04 10.90 12.53
CA LEU A 24 21.55 9.54 12.64
C LEU A 24 21.33 8.95 14.04
N TRP A 25 21.56 9.74 15.09
CA TRP A 25 21.31 9.31 16.46
C TRP A 25 19.82 9.04 16.72
N ILE A 26 18.93 9.89 16.18
CA ILE A 26 17.48 9.72 16.29
C ILE A 26 17.05 8.41 15.60
N ARG A 27 17.55 8.14 14.39
CA ARG A 27 17.23 6.91 13.65
C ARG A 27 17.76 5.66 14.35
N LEU A 28 19.01 5.65 14.81
CA LEU A 28 19.59 4.52 15.52
C LEU A 28 18.87 4.25 16.86
N GLY A 29 18.49 5.31 17.58
CA GLY A 29 17.81 5.19 18.87
C GLY A 29 16.36 4.68 18.81
N SER A 30 15.71 4.77 17.64
CA SER A 30 14.31 4.40 17.42
C SER A 30 14.12 3.21 16.46
N ARG A 31 15.22 2.60 16.02
CA ARG A 31 15.21 1.47 15.08
C ARG A 31 14.53 0.23 15.71
N THR A 32 13.87 -0.56 14.87
CA THR A 32 13.30 -1.86 15.24
C THR A 32 13.76 -2.93 14.25
N PRO A 33 14.60 -3.92 14.60
CA PRO A 33 15.11 -4.25 15.93
C PRO A 33 16.02 -3.18 16.55
N SER A 34 16.10 -3.18 17.88
CA SER A 34 16.88 -2.20 18.63
C SER A 34 18.36 -2.24 18.22
N PHE A 35 18.98 -1.07 18.15
CA PHE A 35 20.41 -0.95 17.85
C PHE A 35 21.24 -1.61 18.97
N PRO A 36 22.21 -2.49 18.64
CA PRO A 36 22.88 -3.34 19.63
C PRO A 36 23.83 -2.58 20.58
N LEU A 37 24.19 -1.33 20.29
CA LEU A 37 25.10 -0.53 21.12
C LEU A 37 24.37 0.64 21.78
N LYS A 38 24.87 1.06 22.95
CA LYS A 38 24.38 2.28 23.62
C LYS A 38 24.93 3.52 22.91
N LEU A 39 24.12 4.55 22.73
CA LEU A 39 24.54 5.79 22.05
C LEU A 39 25.23 6.80 23.01
N ASP A 40 26.17 6.31 23.81
CA ASP A 40 27.05 7.15 24.64
C ASP A 40 28.14 7.84 23.80
N SER A 41 28.86 8.79 24.38
CA SER A 41 29.86 9.60 23.67
C SER A 41 30.99 8.76 23.06
N CYS A 42 31.44 7.70 23.73
CA CYS A 42 32.51 6.84 23.21
C CYS A 42 32.01 6.04 22.00
N THR A 43 30.80 5.49 22.10
CA THR A 43 30.17 4.76 21.00
C THR A 43 29.90 5.67 19.81
N LYS A 44 29.45 6.91 20.03
CA LYS A 44 29.24 7.89 18.94
C LYS A 44 30.54 8.23 18.22
N GLU A 45 31.65 8.42 18.93
CA GLU A 45 32.97 8.63 18.31
C GLU A 45 33.43 7.38 17.54
N PHE A 46 33.17 6.17 18.06
CA PHE A 46 33.44 4.93 17.35
C PHE A 46 32.63 4.81 16.05
N ILE A 47 31.34 5.14 16.08
CA ILE A 47 30.48 5.20 14.88
C ILE A 47 31.02 6.25 13.90
N TRP A 48 31.41 7.43 14.37
CA TRP A 48 32.01 8.48 13.55
C TRP A 48 33.26 8.00 12.81
N ARG A 49 34.15 7.27 13.48
CA ARG A 49 35.32 6.62 12.85
C ARG A 49 34.91 5.63 11.77
N SER A 50 33.88 4.82 12.02
CA SER A 50 33.36 3.88 11.00
C SER A 50 32.87 4.60 9.76
N LEU A 51 32.15 5.72 9.93
CA LEU A 51 31.66 6.53 8.81
C LEU A 51 32.82 7.11 7.98
N ILE A 52 33.83 7.65 8.67
CA ILE A 52 35.04 8.22 8.05
C ILE A 52 35.82 7.16 7.27
N ASN A 53 35.95 5.96 7.82
CA ASN A 53 36.76 4.89 7.24
C ASN A 53 36.05 4.16 6.09
N ASN A 54 34.83 4.56 5.71
CA ASN A 54 34.06 3.90 4.67
C ASN A 54 34.16 4.64 3.33
N VAL A 55 34.83 4.02 2.35
CA VAL A 55 35.00 4.56 0.99
C VAL A 55 33.69 4.89 0.27
N ASP A 56 32.61 4.17 0.55
CA ASP A 56 31.29 4.39 -0.05
C ASP A 56 30.52 5.56 0.56
N LEU A 57 31.10 6.27 1.54
CA LEU A 57 30.47 7.42 2.18
C LEU A 57 31.24 8.70 1.88
N ASP A 58 30.49 9.73 1.49
CA ASP A 58 30.97 11.08 1.26
C ASP A 58 30.31 12.08 2.22
N PHE A 59 31.02 13.15 2.54
CA PHE A 59 30.59 14.19 3.46
C PHE A 59 30.36 15.49 2.71
N TYR A 60 29.18 16.08 2.93
CA TYR A 60 28.80 17.34 2.31
C TYR A 60 28.36 18.36 3.33
N GLU A 61 28.66 19.62 3.07
CA GLU A 61 28.16 20.78 3.80
C GLU A 61 26.97 21.38 3.02
N LEU A 62 25.81 21.42 3.65
CA LEU A 62 24.61 22.06 3.10
C LEU A 62 24.68 23.60 3.20
N PRO A 63 24.05 24.33 2.26
CA PRO A 63 24.02 25.79 2.30
C PRO A 63 23.26 26.33 3.53
N LYS A 64 22.28 25.57 4.03
CA LYS A 64 21.45 25.91 5.20
C LYS A 64 21.41 24.72 6.16
N GLU A 65 21.31 25.02 7.47
CA GLU A 65 21.08 23.98 8.47
C GLU A 65 19.76 23.25 8.20
N ARG A 66 19.81 21.92 8.26
CA ARG A 66 18.63 21.07 8.16
C ARG A 66 18.10 20.76 9.55
N VAL A 67 16.78 20.88 9.72
CA VAL A 67 16.10 20.51 10.96
C VAL A 67 16.19 18.98 11.14
N ASP A 68 16.19 18.53 12.39
CA ASP A 68 16.23 17.12 12.69
C ASP A 68 14.96 16.39 12.26
N VAL A 69 15.11 15.11 11.93
CA VAL A 69 13.99 14.27 11.53
C VAL A 69 13.04 14.04 12.70
N GLU A 70 11.75 14.32 12.49
CA GLU A 70 10.68 13.96 13.41
C GLU A 70 10.14 12.56 13.03
N LEU A 71 10.26 11.60 13.94
CA LEU A 71 9.77 10.24 13.72
C LEU A 71 8.34 10.12 14.26
N LEU A 72 7.41 9.94 13.33
CA LEU A 72 6.00 9.76 13.62
C LEU A 72 5.66 8.27 13.57
N ASP A 73 5.07 7.75 14.64
CA ASP A 73 4.43 6.44 14.60
C ASP A 73 3.00 6.60 14.09
N ARG A 74 2.79 6.24 12.81
CA ARG A 74 1.47 6.34 12.15
C ARG A 74 0.43 5.43 12.84
N PHE A 75 0.88 4.44 13.59
CA PHE A 75 0.03 3.41 14.20
C PHE A 75 -0.18 3.58 15.70
N ALA A 76 0.35 4.66 16.32
CA ALA A 76 0.16 4.92 17.75
C ALA A 76 -1.31 5.26 18.09
N ASP A 77 -1.94 6.11 17.27
CA ASP A 77 -3.31 6.62 17.51
C ASP A 77 -4.38 5.81 16.73
N ILE A 78 -4.34 4.49 16.84
CA ILE A 78 -5.39 3.63 16.31
C ILE A 78 -6.57 3.63 17.28
N ASN A 79 -7.75 4.00 16.80
CA ASN A 79 -8.95 3.99 17.63
C ASN A 79 -9.26 2.53 18.06
N PRO A 80 -9.36 2.25 19.38
CA PRO A 80 -9.52 0.89 19.88
C PRO A 80 -10.86 0.26 19.49
N ASP A 81 -11.91 1.06 19.24
CA ASP A 81 -13.24 0.57 18.86
C ASP A 81 -13.34 0.24 17.38
N THR A 82 -12.79 1.09 16.51
CA THR A 82 -12.88 0.91 15.05
C THR A 82 -11.68 0.19 14.44
N GLY A 83 -10.53 0.18 15.13
CA GLY A 83 -9.26 -0.29 14.57
C GLY A 83 -8.74 0.59 13.44
N ILE A 84 -9.30 1.80 13.27
CA ILE A 84 -8.97 2.73 12.18
C ILE A 84 -8.15 3.87 12.75
N GLN A 85 -7.08 4.22 12.04
CA GLN A 85 -6.27 5.38 12.34
C GLN A 85 -7.09 6.66 12.14
N THR A 86 -7.12 7.53 13.14
CA THR A 86 -7.71 8.87 12.98
C THR A 86 -6.61 9.84 12.60
N THR A 87 -6.73 10.49 11.44
CA THR A 87 -5.82 11.58 11.08
C THR A 87 -6.06 12.73 12.05
N THR A 88 -5.18 12.89 13.04
CA THR A 88 -5.10 14.16 13.76
C THR A 88 -4.67 15.23 12.77
N SER A 89 -5.30 16.40 12.86
CA SER A 89 -5.16 17.58 11.99
C SER A 89 -3.72 18.16 11.89
N PHE A 90 -2.72 17.48 12.44
CA PHE A 90 -1.33 17.92 12.55
C PHE A 90 -0.40 17.43 11.42
N SER A 91 -0.88 16.58 10.51
CA SER A 91 -0.03 15.95 9.48
C SER A 91 0.11 16.76 8.18
N ASN A 92 -0.57 17.90 8.02
CA ASN A 92 -0.67 18.57 6.72
C ASN A 92 0.31 19.75 6.49
N ALA A 93 1.16 20.16 7.44
CA ALA A 93 2.01 21.34 7.21
C ALA A 93 3.26 21.51 8.10
N LYS A 94 3.81 20.48 8.74
CA LYS A 94 5.17 20.62 9.27
C LYS A 94 6.14 20.41 8.12
N ASN A 95 7.02 21.40 7.89
CA ASN A 95 8.01 21.44 6.82
C ASN A 95 8.65 20.05 6.60
N ASP A 96 8.33 19.42 5.48
CA ASP A 96 8.98 18.16 5.08
C ASP A 96 10.49 18.41 5.06
N VAL A 97 11.23 17.70 5.91
CA VAL A 97 12.69 17.82 6.02
C VAL A 97 13.38 17.37 4.72
N TYR A 98 12.67 16.58 3.91
CA TYR A 98 13.11 16.02 2.63
C TYR A 98 12.13 16.37 1.51
N PRO A 99 12.05 17.64 1.11
CA PRO A 99 11.17 18.04 0.02
C PRO A 99 11.59 17.35 -1.28
N VAL A 100 10.60 16.80 -2.00
CA VAL A 100 10.86 16.05 -3.24
C VAL A 100 11.40 16.99 -4.31
N THR A 101 12.64 16.76 -4.74
CA THR A 101 13.31 17.45 -5.85
C THR A 101 14.11 16.41 -6.61
N VAL A 102 13.47 15.79 -7.60
CA VAL A 102 14.06 14.72 -8.40
C VAL A 102 15.23 15.26 -9.21
N VAL A 103 16.39 14.65 -9.08
CA VAL A 103 17.52 14.87 -9.99
C VAL A 103 17.26 14.02 -11.23
N LEU A 104 17.16 14.68 -12.38
CA LEU A 104 16.91 14.05 -13.68
C LEU A 104 18.17 14.13 -14.55
N ASP A 105 18.43 13.05 -15.28
CA ASP A 105 19.42 12.98 -16.36
C ASP A 105 20.83 13.49 -15.94
N ASP A 106 21.27 13.07 -14.75
CA ASP A 106 22.63 13.36 -14.28
C ASP A 106 23.66 12.61 -15.15
N LYS A 107 24.71 13.33 -15.57
CA LYS A 107 25.74 12.79 -16.49
C LYS A 107 26.54 11.65 -15.87
N ASP A 108 26.63 11.61 -14.55
CA ASP A 108 27.35 10.59 -13.80
C ASP A 108 26.42 9.45 -13.36
N GLY A 109 25.15 9.46 -13.82
CA GLY A 109 24.16 8.42 -13.53
C GLY A 109 23.62 8.46 -12.10
N ILE A 110 23.73 9.61 -11.41
CA ILE A 110 23.22 9.77 -10.05
C ILE A 110 21.69 9.88 -10.07
N GLN A 111 21.05 9.00 -9.31
CA GLN A 111 19.59 8.99 -9.12
C GLN A 111 19.24 9.35 -7.67
N GLY A 112 18.12 10.06 -7.50
CA GLY A 112 17.54 10.33 -6.19
C GLY A 112 16.94 11.73 -6.08
N SER A 113 16.38 12.01 -4.90
CA SER A 113 15.82 13.32 -4.58
C SER A 113 16.76 14.10 -3.66
N CYS A 114 17.10 15.33 -4.05
CA CYS A 114 17.84 16.25 -3.19
C CYS A 114 17.67 17.71 -3.61
N LEU A 115 17.13 18.54 -2.70
CA LEU A 115 16.89 19.96 -2.96
C LEU A 115 18.19 20.75 -3.22
N PHE A 116 19.24 20.44 -2.46
CA PHE A 116 20.51 21.17 -2.50
C PHE A 116 21.60 20.44 -3.28
N TYR A 117 21.24 19.53 -4.19
CA TYR A 117 22.19 18.67 -4.90
C TYR A 117 23.35 19.45 -5.55
N LYS A 118 23.04 20.58 -6.22
CA LYS A 118 24.04 21.44 -6.89
C LYS A 118 24.69 22.47 -5.95
N GLN A 119 24.12 22.71 -4.77
CA GLN A 119 24.53 23.79 -3.87
C GLN A 119 25.36 23.29 -2.69
N ARG A 120 25.28 21.99 -2.36
CA ARG A 120 26.08 21.36 -1.31
C ARG A 120 27.55 21.30 -1.70
N LYS A 121 28.43 21.49 -0.73
CA LYS A 121 29.89 21.45 -0.93
C LYS A 121 30.44 20.12 -0.44
N ASN A 122 31.18 19.40 -1.27
CA ASN A 122 31.89 18.20 -0.80
C ASN A 122 33.04 18.62 0.14
N VAL A 123 32.99 18.12 1.38
CA VAL A 123 33.97 18.39 2.45
C VAL A 123 34.68 17.11 2.90
N THR A 124 34.55 16.01 2.18
CA THR A 124 35.17 14.70 2.52
C THR A 124 36.67 14.84 2.78
N LYS A 125 37.39 15.59 1.94
CA LYS A 125 38.83 15.84 2.10
C LYS A 125 39.22 16.63 3.36
N ASN A 126 38.27 17.35 3.97
CA ASN A 126 38.48 18.06 5.23
C ASN A 126 38.25 17.15 6.45
N VAL A 127 37.54 16.05 6.24
CA VAL A 127 37.14 15.12 7.30
C VAL A 127 38.07 13.91 7.35
N ARG A 128 38.60 13.49 6.19
CA ARG A 128 39.50 12.33 6.07
C ARG A 128 40.57 12.52 4.99
N THR A 129 41.69 11.80 5.14
CA THR A 129 42.72 11.68 4.10
C THR A 129 42.32 10.69 3.01
N GLU A 130 43.10 10.62 1.93
CA GLU A 130 42.90 9.65 0.84
C GLU A 130 43.11 8.21 1.33
N GLU A 131 43.96 7.99 2.34
CA GLU A 131 44.14 6.69 3.01
C GLU A 131 43.08 6.39 4.08
N LEU A 132 41.95 7.10 4.05
CA LEU A 132 40.82 6.94 4.98
C LEU A 132 41.18 7.19 6.44
N LYS A 133 42.19 8.03 6.72
CA LYS A 133 42.53 8.41 8.10
C LYS A 133 41.70 9.61 8.56
N GLN A 134 41.19 9.53 9.78
CA GLN A 134 40.43 10.58 10.44
C GLN A 134 41.26 11.86 10.63
N LEU A 135 40.75 13.00 10.14
CA LEU A 135 41.35 14.33 10.36
C LEU A 135 40.67 15.11 11.48
N VAL A 136 39.38 14.85 11.74
CA VAL A 136 38.58 15.55 12.75
C VAL A 136 37.80 14.56 13.62
N CYS A 137 37.74 14.82 14.92
CA CYS A 137 36.85 14.10 15.84
C CYS A 137 35.38 14.50 15.65
N LEU A 138 34.46 13.72 16.22
CA LEU A 138 33.03 14.00 16.12
C LEU A 138 32.70 15.38 16.69
N GLU A 139 33.28 15.74 17.83
CA GLU A 139 33.05 17.01 18.50
C GLU A 139 33.48 18.19 17.62
N GLU A 140 34.67 18.10 16.99
CA GLU A 140 35.17 19.13 16.10
C GLU A 140 34.32 19.23 14.82
N ALA A 141 33.88 18.11 14.26
CA ALA A 141 32.99 18.10 13.10
C ALA A 141 31.64 18.76 13.42
N VAL A 142 31.05 18.47 14.59
CA VAL A 142 29.81 19.08 15.06
C VAL A 142 30.00 20.57 15.32
N LYS A 143 31.12 20.99 15.92
CA LYS A 143 31.43 22.40 16.16
C LYS A 143 31.62 23.19 14.85
N ARG A 144 32.29 22.59 13.87
CA ARG A 144 32.63 23.24 12.60
C ARG A 144 31.43 23.36 11.65
N TYR A 145 30.64 22.29 11.54
CA TYR A 145 29.60 22.20 10.52
C TYR A 145 28.18 22.11 11.08
N GLY A 146 28.03 21.74 12.36
CA GLY A 146 26.73 21.59 13.02
C GLY A 146 25.76 20.73 12.21
N ARG A 147 24.54 21.25 12.03
CA ARG A 147 23.47 20.60 11.26
C ARG A 147 23.54 20.81 9.75
N LYS A 148 24.64 21.36 9.24
CA LYS A 148 24.91 21.45 7.80
C LYS A 148 25.66 20.24 7.28
N LEU A 149 26.36 19.50 8.15
CA LEU A 149 27.07 18.30 7.75
C LEU A 149 26.09 17.16 7.49
N VAL A 150 26.12 16.64 6.27
CA VAL A 150 25.41 15.42 5.89
C VAL A 150 26.39 14.37 5.38
N VAL A 151 26.10 13.12 5.73
CA VAL A 151 26.78 11.94 5.21
C VAL A 151 25.89 11.30 4.15
N VAL A 152 26.44 11.08 2.97
CA VAL A 152 25.73 10.55 1.80
C VAL A 152 26.43 9.28 1.35
N ALA A 153 25.67 8.19 1.20
CA ALA A 153 26.19 6.95 0.65
C ALA A 153 26.25 6.98 -0.89
N SER A 154 27.18 6.23 -1.45
CA SER A 154 27.37 6.04 -2.89
C SER A 154 26.08 5.54 -3.54
N GLN A 155 25.88 5.84 -4.83
CA GLN A 155 24.70 5.39 -5.59
C GLN A 155 24.52 3.87 -5.48
N LYS A 156 25.62 3.11 -5.58
CA LYS A 156 25.62 1.65 -5.48
C LYS A 156 25.17 1.17 -4.10
N MET A 157 25.68 1.77 -3.02
CA MET A 157 25.30 1.40 -1.66
C MET A 157 23.82 1.72 -1.38
N ARG A 158 23.35 2.92 -1.77
CA ARG A 158 21.94 3.30 -1.64
C ARG A 158 21.01 2.35 -2.39
N PHE A 159 21.33 2.08 -3.66
CA PHE A 159 20.55 1.17 -4.49
C PHE A 159 20.46 -0.22 -3.85
N ARG A 160 21.61 -0.80 -3.47
CA ARG A 160 21.67 -2.14 -2.86
C ARG A 160 20.85 -2.26 -1.58
N VAL A 161 20.91 -1.24 -0.72
CA VAL A 161 20.14 -1.17 0.51
C VAL A 161 18.63 -1.15 0.23
N LEU A 162 18.19 -0.40 -0.78
CA LEU A 162 16.77 -0.26 -1.11
C LEU A 162 16.18 -1.51 -1.79
N ILE A 163 16.92 -2.16 -2.70
CA ILE A 163 16.41 -3.35 -3.40
C ILE A 163 16.48 -4.63 -2.57
N GLY A 164 17.35 -4.67 -1.55
CA GLY A 164 17.60 -5.85 -0.74
C GLY A 164 18.64 -6.80 -1.33
N GLU A 165 19.04 -7.80 -0.54
CA GLU A 165 20.13 -8.71 -0.89
C GLU A 165 19.74 -9.72 -1.99
N ASP A 166 18.47 -10.10 -2.06
CA ASP A 166 17.96 -11.10 -3.00
C ASP A 166 17.66 -10.55 -4.40
N SER A 167 17.73 -9.23 -4.57
CA SER A 167 17.39 -8.54 -5.82
C SER A 167 18.62 -8.36 -6.72
N ASP A 168 18.37 -8.30 -8.03
CA ASP A 168 19.39 -8.08 -9.06
C ASP A 168 20.09 -6.70 -8.87
N PRO A 169 21.42 -6.67 -8.61
CA PRO A 169 22.18 -5.43 -8.47
C PRO A 169 22.24 -4.56 -9.73
N ASP A 170 22.01 -5.15 -10.91
CA ASP A 170 22.07 -4.44 -12.21
C ASP A 170 20.69 -3.99 -12.70
N LEU A 171 19.66 -4.18 -11.87
CA LEU A 171 18.29 -3.76 -12.15
C LEU A 171 18.23 -2.24 -12.44
N ARG A 172 17.61 -1.88 -13.57
CA ARG A 172 17.41 -0.49 -13.96
C ARG A 172 16.00 -0.03 -13.63
N ILE A 173 15.90 1.04 -12.86
CA ILE A 173 14.64 1.73 -12.56
C ILE A 173 14.74 3.21 -12.93
N THR A 174 13.60 3.79 -13.28
CA THR A 174 13.52 5.21 -13.67
C THR A 174 13.81 6.11 -12.47
N ASP A 175 14.29 7.33 -12.73
CA ASP A 175 14.63 8.30 -11.67
C ASP A 175 13.47 8.56 -10.72
N GLN A 176 12.25 8.65 -11.24
CA GLN A 176 11.04 8.85 -10.44
C GLN A 176 10.69 7.64 -9.58
N SER A 177 10.74 6.42 -10.14
CA SER A 177 10.51 5.19 -9.37
C SER A 177 11.57 5.00 -8.29
N TYR A 178 12.83 5.35 -8.59
CA TYR A 178 13.91 5.33 -7.61
C TYR A 178 13.69 6.34 -6.47
N CYS A 179 13.24 7.56 -6.77
CA CYS A 179 12.91 8.54 -5.74
C CYS A 179 11.75 8.09 -4.83
N ILE A 180 10.73 7.41 -5.40
CA ILE A 180 9.68 6.78 -4.60
C ILE A 180 10.29 5.73 -3.68
N LEU A 181 11.20 4.90 -4.20
CA LEU A 181 11.88 3.88 -3.40
C LEU A 181 12.72 4.50 -2.27
N GLU A 182 13.46 5.59 -2.52
CA GLU A 182 14.15 6.34 -1.46
C GLU A 182 13.17 6.86 -0.41
N ARG A 183 12.03 7.42 -0.83
CA ARG A 183 11.01 7.92 0.11
C ARG A 183 10.46 6.79 0.99
N LEU A 184 10.20 5.62 0.40
CA LEU A 184 9.80 4.42 1.14
C LEU A 184 10.92 3.93 2.08
N GLY A 185 12.17 4.01 1.64
CA GLY A 185 13.35 3.65 2.45
C GLY A 185 13.45 4.50 3.71
N ARG A 186 13.24 5.82 3.59
CA ARG A 186 13.19 6.74 4.74
C ARG A 186 12.08 6.38 5.74
N ALA A 187 10.95 5.86 5.26
CA ALA A 187 9.81 5.48 6.08
C ALA A 187 9.98 4.12 6.78
N ARG A 188 10.90 3.26 6.33
CA ARG A 188 11.22 1.95 6.95
C ARG A 188 9.94 1.14 7.24
N TRP A 189 9.71 0.69 8.48
CA TRP A 189 8.54 -0.08 8.91
C TRP A 189 7.23 0.70 9.00
N GLN A 190 7.26 2.03 8.90
CA GLN A 190 6.06 2.87 8.88
C GLN A 190 5.42 2.91 7.50
N GLY A 191 6.23 2.78 6.44
CA GLY A 191 5.78 2.86 5.05
C GLY A 191 5.23 4.24 4.66
N GLU A 192 4.84 4.39 3.40
CA GLU A 192 4.15 5.59 2.92
C GLU A 192 2.80 5.25 2.32
N LEU A 193 1.84 6.14 2.51
CA LEU A 193 0.54 6.01 1.88
C LEU A 193 0.61 6.54 0.46
N GLN A 194 -0.05 5.85 -0.47
CA GLN A 194 -0.14 6.29 -1.86
C GLN A 194 -0.69 7.73 -1.99
N ARG A 195 -1.63 8.12 -1.13
CA ARG A 195 -2.15 9.50 -1.07
C ARG A 195 -1.07 10.52 -0.71
N ASP A 196 -0.22 10.19 0.26
CA ASP A 196 0.81 11.09 0.77
C ASP A 196 1.96 11.20 -0.26
N LEU A 197 2.28 10.10 -0.96
CA LEU A 197 3.21 10.15 -2.10
C LEU A 197 2.66 11.00 -3.25
N HIS A 198 1.38 10.89 -3.56
CA HIS A 198 0.75 11.70 -4.60
C HIS A 198 0.87 13.20 -4.32
N SER A 199 0.65 13.63 -3.06
CA SER A 199 0.81 15.04 -2.69
C SER A 199 2.27 15.49 -2.69
N SER A 200 3.20 14.68 -2.17
CA SER A 200 4.63 15.00 -2.12
C SER A 200 5.28 15.10 -3.50
N PHE A 201 4.99 14.18 -4.41
CA PHE A 201 5.58 14.13 -5.75
C PHE A 201 4.86 15.01 -6.77
N ARG A 202 3.73 15.64 -6.40
CA ARG A 202 2.89 16.48 -7.27
C ARG A 202 2.62 15.86 -8.64
N THR A 203 2.46 14.54 -8.65
CA THR A 203 2.34 13.72 -9.86
C THR A 203 0.88 13.33 -10.04
N GLU A 204 0.38 13.26 -11.28
CA GLU A 204 -0.99 12.83 -11.54
C GLU A 204 -1.26 11.39 -11.02
N PRO A 205 -2.47 11.07 -10.52
CA PRO A 205 -2.76 9.78 -9.91
C PRO A 205 -2.46 8.59 -10.83
N GLY A 206 -2.75 8.72 -12.12
CA GLY A 206 -2.49 7.68 -13.12
C GLY A 206 -1.01 7.37 -13.27
N LYS A 207 -0.13 8.37 -13.20
CA LYS A 207 1.33 8.18 -13.31
C LYS A 207 1.90 7.46 -12.10
N LEU A 208 1.42 7.76 -10.89
CA LEU A 208 1.88 7.09 -9.67
C LEU A 208 1.57 5.59 -9.70
N HIS A 209 0.42 5.18 -10.25
CA HIS A 209 0.10 3.77 -10.45
C HIS A 209 1.17 3.07 -11.33
N TYR A 210 1.58 3.67 -12.46
CA TYR A 210 2.61 3.10 -13.33
C TYR A 210 3.99 3.03 -12.65
N LEU A 211 4.40 4.10 -11.96
CA LEU A 211 5.66 4.13 -11.23
C LEU A 211 5.71 3.05 -10.14
N ARG A 212 4.61 2.86 -9.42
CA ARG A 212 4.41 1.81 -8.42
C ARG A 212 4.42 0.41 -9.07
N ARG A 213 3.68 0.21 -10.15
CA ARG A 213 3.58 -1.08 -10.87
C ARG A 213 4.94 -1.56 -11.37
N CYS A 214 5.81 -0.64 -11.78
CA CYS A 214 7.20 -0.95 -12.11
C CYS A 214 7.95 -1.53 -10.89
N LEU A 215 7.85 -0.88 -9.72
CA LEU A 215 8.51 -1.36 -8.50
C LEU A 215 7.96 -2.70 -8.03
N ASP A 216 6.65 -2.89 -8.15
CA ASP A 216 5.95 -4.12 -7.77
C ASP A 216 6.32 -5.31 -8.66
N ARG A 217 6.38 -5.11 -9.99
CA ARG A 217 6.81 -6.14 -10.95
C ARG A 217 8.21 -6.67 -10.66
N HIS A 218 9.10 -5.81 -10.14
CA HIS A 218 10.45 -6.20 -9.74
C HIS A 218 10.51 -6.72 -8.28
N GLY A 219 9.38 -6.83 -7.59
CA GLY A 219 9.29 -7.34 -6.23
C GLY A 219 9.98 -6.45 -5.18
N LEU A 220 10.13 -5.16 -5.45
CA LEU A 220 10.85 -4.23 -4.56
C LEU A 220 9.98 -3.70 -3.42
N ILE A 221 8.66 -3.66 -3.64
CA ILE A 221 7.69 -3.11 -2.71
C ILE A 221 6.61 -4.14 -2.35
N THR A 222 5.88 -3.86 -1.29
CA THR A 222 4.69 -4.58 -0.87
C THR A 222 3.56 -3.58 -0.63
N MET A 223 2.33 -4.04 -0.85
CA MET A 223 1.13 -3.22 -0.83
C MET A 223 0.13 -3.79 0.16
N GLN A 224 -0.47 -2.93 0.98
CA GLN A 224 -1.51 -3.31 1.93
C GLN A 224 -2.64 -2.28 1.93
N SER A 225 -3.88 -2.74 1.96
CA SER A 225 -5.03 -1.84 2.09
C SER A 225 -5.00 -1.16 3.46
N HIS A 226 -5.14 0.17 3.47
CA HIS A 226 -5.12 0.98 4.69
C HIS A 226 -6.27 1.98 4.68
N VAL A 227 -7.07 1.95 5.74
CA VAL A 227 -8.21 2.86 5.90
C VAL A 227 -7.87 3.92 6.92
N ILE A 228 -8.17 5.16 6.56
CA ILE A 228 -7.87 6.34 7.37
C ILE A 228 -9.17 7.09 7.63
N ARG A 229 -9.36 7.54 8.86
CA ARG A 229 -10.48 8.43 9.19
C ARG A 229 -10.02 9.87 9.16
N LEU A 230 -10.60 10.68 8.29
CA LEU A 230 -10.34 12.10 8.19
C LEU A 230 -10.90 12.85 9.42
N PRO A 231 -10.41 14.06 9.72
CA PRO A 231 -10.98 14.90 10.80
C PRO A 231 -12.47 15.17 10.62
N THR A 232 -12.96 15.15 9.38
CA THR A 232 -14.38 15.27 9.02
C THR A 232 -15.22 14.05 9.41
N GLY A 233 -14.58 12.99 9.91
CA GLY A 233 -15.22 11.73 10.28
C GLY A 233 -15.38 10.72 9.12
N GLN A 234 -15.16 11.16 7.87
CA GLN A 234 -15.22 10.30 6.68
C GLN A 234 -14.06 9.31 6.66
N GLN A 235 -14.32 8.09 6.16
CA GLN A 235 -13.30 7.09 5.92
C GLN A 235 -12.75 7.25 4.50
N GLN A 236 -11.44 7.13 4.36
CA GLN A 236 -10.73 7.17 3.09
C GLN A 236 -9.87 5.91 2.97
N HIS A 237 -10.01 5.22 1.84
CA HIS A 237 -9.19 4.06 1.49
C HIS A 237 -7.91 4.53 0.80
N SER A 238 -6.79 3.95 1.19
CA SER A 238 -5.49 4.15 0.56
C SER A 238 -4.70 2.84 0.59
N ILE A 239 -3.54 2.86 -0.06
CA ILE A 239 -2.61 1.73 -0.09
C ILE A 239 -1.36 2.13 0.67
N LEU A 240 -1.02 1.35 1.68
CA LEU A 240 0.25 1.44 2.39
C LEU A 240 1.31 0.71 1.59
N LEU A 241 2.38 1.43 1.26
CA LEU A 241 3.52 0.95 0.51
C LEU A 241 4.71 0.79 1.44
N LEU A 242 5.37 -0.36 1.38
CA LEU A 242 6.62 -0.63 2.09
C LEU A 242 7.64 -1.25 1.15
N ILE A 243 8.93 -1.03 1.39
CA ILE A 243 9.98 -1.84 0.77
C ILE A 243 9.85 -3.27 1.29
N LYS A 244 10.07 -4.26 0.42
CA LYS A 244 9.92 -5.69 0.74
C LYS A 244 10.66 -6.12 2.02
N ARG A 245 11.89 -5.66 2.23
CA ARG A 245 12.68 -5.97 3.44
C ARG A 245 12.12 -5.39 4.74
N TYR A 246 11.28 -4.35 4.64
CA TYR A 246 10.60 -3.71 5.78
C TYR A 246 9.14 -4.09 5.87
N HIS A 247 8.72 -5.11 5.13
CA HIS A 247 7.36 -5.58 5.14
C HIS A 247 6.93 -5.98 6.55
N VAL A 248 5.83 -5.40 7.01
CA VAL A 248 5.13 -5.79 8.24
C VAL A 248 3.67 -5.94 7.88
N LEU A 249 3.12 -7.14 8.07
CA LEU A 249 1.70 -7.39 7.85
C LEU A 249 0.86 -6.61 8.87
N ARG A 250 0.23 -5.52 8.43
CA ARG A 250 -0.70 -4.72 9.24
C ARG A 250 -2.09 -5.35 9.13
N ARG A 251 -2.46 -6.12 10.15
CA ARG A 251 -3.78 -6.75 10.24
C ARG A 251 -4.80 -5.75 10.75
N SER A 252 -5.98 -5.74 10.14
CA SER A 252 -7.08 -4.94 10.67
C SER A 252 -7.57 -5.53 12.00
N LYS A 253 -8.22 -4.70 12.82
CA LYS A 253 -8.90 -5.18 14.04
C LYS A 253 -9.85 -6.33 13.73
N TYR A 254 -10.58 -6.24 12.61
CA TYR A 254 -11.55 -7.25 12.22
C TYR A 254 -10.86 -8.56 11.82
N ASP A 255 -9.70 -8.54 11.16
CA ASP A 255 -8.95 -9.76 10.83
C ASP A 255 -8.53 -10.51 12.09
N ILE A 256 -8.05 -9.79 13.11
CA ILE A 256 -7.64 -10.39 14.39
C ILE A 256 -8.86 -11.00 15.11
N LEU A 257 -9.99 -10.29 15.12
CA LEU A 257 -11.23 -10.77 15.75
C LEU A 257 -11.84 -11.96 14.99
N MET A 258 -11.79 -11.96 13.66
CA MET A 258 -12.24 -13.08 12.83
C MET A 258 -11.36 -14.32 13.04
N GLU A 259 -10.04 -14.16 13.14
CA GLU A 259 -9.12 -15.25 13.48
C GLU A 259 -9.43 -15.82 14.87
N HIS A 260 -9.60 -14.96 15.88
CA HIS A 260 -9.95 -15.41 17.23
C HIS A 260 -11.30 -16.13 17.25
N LEU A 261 -12.34 -15.56 16.62
CA LEU A 261 -13.67 -16.15 16.53
C LEU A 261 -13.64 -17.50 15.81
N SER A 262 -12.87 -17.60 14.72
CA SER A 262 -12.67 -18.85 14.00
C SER A 262 -11.96 -19.91 14.85
N ASN A 263 -10.96 -19.54 15.64
CA ASN A 263 -10.26 -20.48 16.54
C ASN A 263 -11.18 -20.97 17.65
N THR A 264 -11.92 -20.06 18.30
CA THR A 264 -12.93 -20.43 19.32
C THR A 264 -13.98 -21.38 18.76
N LEU A 265 -14.44 -21.15 17.53
CA LEU A 265 -15.39 -22.06 16.88
C LEU A 265 -14.78 -23.41 16.49
N GLN A 266 -13.48 -23.48 16.19
CA GLN A 266 -12.81 -24.76 15.92
C GLN A 266 -12.72 -25.63 17.18
N ASP A 267 -12.50 -25.00 18.34
CA ASP A 267 -12.41 -25.68 19.63
C ASP A 267 -13.80 -26.06 20.20
N ALA A 268 -14.87 -25.48 19.65
CA ALA A 268 -16.23 -25.73 20.11
C ALA A 268 -16.78 -27.09 19.62
N PRO A 269 -17.57 -27.79 20.44
CA PRO A 269 -18.19 -29.06 20.05
C PRO A 269 -19.10 -28.87 18.84
N GLY A 270 -18.89 -29.67 17.80
CA GLY A 270 -19.62 -29.57 16.53
C GLY A 270 -19.32 -28.31 15.72
N GLN A 271 -18.28 -27.56 16.09
CA GLN A 271 -17.90 -26.26 15.53
C GLN A 271 -19.02 -25.21 15.57
N ILE A 272 -19.86 -25.29 16.60
CA ILE A 272 -21.05 -24.46 16.78
C ILE A 272 -20.98 -23.82 18.17
N ALA A 273 -21.23 -22.53 18.25
CA ALA A 273 -21.40 -21.84 19.52
C ALA A 273 -22.46 -20.73 19.44
N SER A 274 -23.06 -20.40 20.58
CA SER A 274 -24.08 -19.35 20.66
C SER A 274 -23.48 -17.97 20.44
N ILE A 275 -24.23 -17.07 19.80
CA ILE A 275 -23.80 -15.68 19.59
C ILE A 275 -23.46 -14.99 20.91
N ILE A 276 -24.20 -15.29 21.99
CA ILE A 276 -24.02 -14.66 23.30
C ILE A 276 -22.67 -15.09 23.89
N THR A 277 -22.39 -16.40 23.91
CA THR A 277 -21.13 -16.97 24.40
C THR A 277 -19.94 -16.44 23.60
N LEU A 278 -20.05 -16.42 22.27
CA LEU A 278 -18.98 -15.94 21.39
C LEU A 278 -18.68 -14.45 21.61
N ARG A 279 -19.72 -13.63 21.84
CA ARG A 279 -19.55 -12.21 22.15
C ARG A 279 -18.88 -11.99 23.50
N GLU A 280 -19.27 -12.76 24.52
CA GLU A 280 -18.68 -12.70 25.86
C GLU A 280 -17.20 -13.11 25.83
N LEU A 281 -16.86 -14.17 25.09
CA LEU A 281 -15.48 -14.63 24.92
C LEU A 281 -14.59 -13.61 24.19
N LEU A 282 -15.11 -12.96 23.15
CA LEU A 282 -14.39 -11.90 22.43
C LEU A 282 -14.27 -10.60 23.23
N ASN A 283 -15.12 -10.40 24.26
CA ASN A 283 -15.18 -9.19 25.08
C ASN A 283 -15.23 -7.88 24.26
N VAL A 284 -16.11 -7.84 23.25
CA VAL A 284 -16.29 -6.67 22.38
C VAL A 284 -17.72 -6.13 22.43
N HIS A 285 -17.88 -4.84 22.11
CA HIS A 285 -19.19 -4.20 21.99
C HIS A 285 -20.06 -4.89 20.92
N GLU A 286 -21.38 -4.90 21.12
CA GLU A 286 -22.34 -5.61 20.26
C GLU A 286 -22.26 -5.20 18.77
N ARG A 287 -22.08 -3.90 18.50
CA ARG A 287 -21.90 -3.37 17.14
C ARG A 287 -20.66 -3.98 16.45
N THR A 288 -19.55 -4.09 17.17
CA THR A 288 -18.30 -4.65 16.65
C THR A 288 -18.44 -6.13 16.40
N PHE A 289 -19.02 -6.89 17.35
CA PHE A 289 -19.31 -8.30 17.17
C PHE A 289 -20.21 -8.55 15.95
N LYS A 290 -21.25 -7.73 15.79
CA LYS A 290 -22.16 -7.79 14.64
C LYS A 290 -21.44 -7.59 13.32
N HIS A 291 -20.49 -6.67 13.27
CA HIS A 291 -19.69 -6.43 12.07
C HIS A 291 -18.76 -7.61 11.77
N VAL A 292 -18.10 -8.17 12.77
CA VAL A 292 -17.21 -9.34 12.63
C VAL A 292 -17.94 -10.55 12.05
N TYR A 293 -19.05 -10.99 12.66
CA TYR A 293 -19.73 -12.19 12.14
C TYR A 293 -20.42 -11.92 10.80
N ASN A 294 -20.88 -10.69 10.53
CA ASN A 294 -21.43 -10.35 9.22
C ASN A 294 -20.36 -10.44 8.12
N TYR A 295 -19.13 -10.01 8.39
CA TYR A 295 -18.01 -10.24 7.47
C TYR A 295 -17.75 -11.74 7.28
N MET A 296 -17.71 -12.51 8.36
CA MET A 296 -17.52 -13.97 8.23
C MET A 296 -18.65 -14.64 7.45
N LEU A 297 -19.90 -14.13 7.55
CA LEU A 297 -21.03 -14.59 6.75
C LEU A 297 -20.85 -14.22 5.26
N SER A 298 -20.43 -12.99 4.95
CA SER A 298 -20.21 -12.57 3.55
C SER A 298 -19.07 -13.34 2.89
N TYR A 299 -18.01 -13.64 3.64
CA TYR A 299 -16.90 -14.49 3.19
C TYR A 299 -17.22 -16.00 3.22
N LYS A 300 -18.46 -16.39 3.60
CA LYS A 300 -18.92 -17.78 3.69
C LYS A 300 -18.05 -18.66 4.60
N LEU A 301 -17.46 -18.05 5.64
CA LEU A 301 -16.65 -18.73 6.65
C LEU A 301 -17.53 -19.35 7.74
N VAL A 302 -18.64 -18.70 8.06
CA VAL A 302 -19.61 -19.16 9.06
C VAL A 302 -21.02 -19.19 8.46
N GLN A 303 -21.91 -19.92 9.13
CA GLN A 303 -23.34 -19.95 8.85
C GLN A 303 -24.12 -19.61 10.11
N LEU A 304 -25.15 -18.78 9.97
CA LEU A 304 -26.10 -18.51 11.04
C LEU A 304 -27.12 -19.65 11.10
N ILE A 305 -27.18 -20.35 12.23
CA ILE A 305 -28.15 -21.41 12.49
C ILE A 305 -28.95 -21.10 13.76
N THR A 306 -30.18 -21.58 13.83
CA THR A 306 -31.03 -21.45 15.02
C THR A 306 -31.26 -22.84 15.58
N LEU A 307 -30.82 -23.08 16.82
CA LEU A 307 -30.93 -24.38 17.48
C LEU A 307 -31.74 -24.25 18.78
N PRO A 308 -32.53 -25.26 19.17
CA PRO A 308 -33.10 -25.34 20.50
C PRO A 308 -32.00 -25.28 21.58
N LEU A 309 -32.26 -24.58 22.68
CA LEU A 309 -31.30 -24.46 23.79
C LEU A 309 -30.90 -25.85 24.36
N GLU A 310 -31.84 -26.79 24.31
CA GLU A 310 -31.68 -28.20 24.74
C GLU A 310 -30.55 -28.92 23.99
N ASP A 311 -30.35 -28.60 22.70
CA ASP A 311 -29.35 -29.26 21.84
C ASP A 311 -27.93 -28.69 22.05
N LEU A 312 -27.83 -27.47 22.62
CA LEU A 312 -26.56 -26.79 22.89
C LEU A 312 -26.03 -27.07 24.29
N ASN A 313 -26.93 -27.34 25.25
CA ASN A 313 -26.57 -27.74 26.60
C ASN A 313 -27.50 -28.86 27.09
N PRO A 314 -27.10 -30.13 26.94
CA PRO A 314 -27.88 -31.28 27.40
C PRO A 314 -28.18 -31.27 28.91
N SER A 315 -27.44 -30.48 29.69
CA SER A 315 -27.61 -30.35 31.14
C SER A 315 -28.62 -29.26 31.55
N ALA A 316 -29.13 -28.45 30.62
CA ALA A 316 -29.98 -27.30 30.93
C ALA A 316 -31.47 -27.65 31.18
N GLY A 317 -31.87 -28.90 30.93
CA GLY A 317 -33.28 -29.33 31.05
C GLY A 317 -34.21 -28.69 30.01
N PRO A 318 -35.48 -29.14 29.93
CA PRO A 318 -36.44 -28.64 28.93
C PRO A 318 -36.79 -27.17 29.19
N CYS A 319 -36.30 -26.29 28.31
CA CYS A 319 -36.46 -24.85 28.42
C CYS A 319 -37.60 -24.38 27.51
N ASN A 320 -38.82 -24.38 28.06
CA ASN A 320 -40.03 -23.95 27.35
C ASN A 320 -40.44 -22.53 27.72
N THR A 321 -40.87 -21.75 26.73
CA THR A 321 -41.54 -20.46 26.96
C THR A 321 -42.91 -20.67 27.63
N LYS A 322 -43.51 -19.61 28.23
CA LYS A 322 -44.85 -19.65 28.83
C LYS A 322 -45.98 -20.12 27.89
N LYS A 323 -45.72 -20.18 26.57
CA LYS A 323 -46.63 -20.68 25.53
C LYS A 323 -46.30 -22.09 25.01
N GLY A 324 -45.36 -22.80 25.62
CA GLY A 324 -44.99 -24.17 25.26
C GLY A 324 -44.06 -24.29 24.03
N THR A 325 -43.54 -23.19 23.50
CA THR A 325 -42.55 -23.21 22.41
C THR A 325 -41.14 -23.36 22.98
N LYS A 326 -40.33 -24.27 22.40
CA LYS A 326 -38.92 -24.47 22.77
C LYS A 326 -38.13 -23.17 22.60
N ILE A 327 -37.31 -22.83 23.59
CA ILE A 327 -36.43 -21.66 23.50
C ILE A 327 -35.34 -21.95 22.47
N THR A 328 -35.32 -21.16 21.39
CA THR A 328 -34.32 -21.25 20.34
C THR A 328 -33.22 -20.21 20.52
N VAL A 329 -31.98 -20.60 20.27
CA VAL A 329 -30.79 -19.75 20.35
C VAL A 329 -30.16 -19.61 18.97
N ARG A 330 -29.71 -18.40 18.65
CA ARG A 330 -28.94 -18.15 17.43
C ARG A 330 -27.49 -18.51 17.67
N CYS A 331 -26.96 -19.35 16.78
CA CYS A 331 -25.60 -19.86 16.83
C CYS A 331 -24.88 -19.60 15.52
N LEU A 332 -23.56 -19.51 15.61
CA LEU A 332 -22.68 -19.52 14.46
C LEU A 332 -22.09 -20.92 14.33
N LYS A 333 -22.19 -21.49 13.13
CA LYS A 333 -21.51 -22.72 12.73
C LYS A 333 -20.33 -22.36 11.85
N LEU A 334 -19.14 -22.86 12.16
CA LEU A 334 -18.00 -22.73 11.27
C LEU A 334 -18.19 -23.61 10.04
N LEU A 335 -17.99 -23.04 8.86
CA LEU A 335 -17.94 -23.77 7.59
C LEU A 335 -16.50 -23.99 7.15
N LYS A 336 -15.69 -22.92 7.25
CA LYS A 336 -14.27 -22.92 6.88
C LYS A 336 -13.50 -22.12 7.91
N PRO A 337 -12.34 -22.62 8.38
CA PRO A 337 -11.50 -21.85 9.27
C PRO A 337 -10.99 -20.59 8.54
N TYR A 338 -10.90 -19.49 9.29
CA TYR A 338 -10.28 -18.27 8.80
C TYR A 338 -8.79 -18.53 8.58
N GLN A 339 -8.38 -18.59 7.32
CA GLN A 339 -6.97 -18.63 6.96
C GLN A 339 -6.44 -17.19 6.93
N LYS A 340 -5.27 -16.97 7.54
CA LYS A 340 -4.59 -15.67 7.51
C LYS A 340 -4.53 -15.21 6.06
N LYS A 341 -5.04 -14.01 5.80
CA LYS A 341 -5.01 -13.38 4.48
C LYS A 341 -3.54 -13.09 4.11
N GLU A 342 -2.85 -14.06 3.53
CA GLU A 342 -1.58 -13.82 2.85
C GLU A 342 -1.90 -13.01 1.60
N LEU A 343 -1.63 -11.71 1.70
CA LEU A 343 -1.46 -10.72 0.63
C LEU A 343 -1.98 -11.13 -0.75
N MET A 344 -3.29 -11.30 -0.87
CA MET A 344 -3.96 -10.88 -2.08
C MET A 344 -4.36 -9.44 -1.82
N VAL A 345 -3.46 -8.54 -2.19
CA VAL A 345 -3.94 -7.41 -2.97
C VAL A 345 -4.45 -8.08 -4.23
N GLU A 346 -5.70 -8.55 -4.18
CA GLU A 346 -6.55 -8.27 -5.30
C GLU A 346 -6.35 -6.77 -5.44
N GLU A 347 -5.51 -6.38 -6.42
CA GLU A 347 -5.82 -5.15 -7.09
C GLU A 347 -7.33 -5.30 -7.31
N ASP A 348 -8.10 -4.27 -7.01
CA ASP A 348 -9.25 -4.08 -7.86
C ASP A 348 -8.64 -3.99 -9.28
N ASP A 349 -8.36 -5.14 -9.90
CA ASP A 349 -8.93 -5.45 -11.18
C ASP A 349 -10.38 -5.02 -11.00
N ASP A 350 -10.64 -3.76 -11.36
CA ASP A 350 -11.92 -3.23 -11.76
C ASP A 350 -12.43 -4.03 -12.99
N GLU A 351 -12.30 -5.35 -12.94
CA GLU A 351 -12.68 -6.40 -13.87
C GLU A 351 -13.18 -7.63 -13.09
N ASN A 352 -13.92 -7.45 -12.00
CA ASN A 352 -14.98 -8.39 -11.60
C ASN A 352 -16.14 -7.58 -11.00
N GLU A 353 -17.14 -7.25 -11.81
CA GLU A 353 -18.33 -8.08 -11.97
C GLU A 353 -19.27 -8.01 -10.74
N ASP A 354 -19.73 -6.80 -10.42
CA ASP A 354 -20.97 -6.61 -9.67
C ASP A 354 -21.91 -5.68 -10.43
N GLY A 355 -22.75 -6.32 -11.24
CA GLY A 355 -23.89 -5.73 -11.91
C GLY A 355 -24.97 -6.79 -12.03
N VAL A 356 -25.75 -6.93 -10.95
CA VAL A 356 -27.15 -7.39 -10.89
C VAL A 356 -27.52 -8.54 -11.85
N GLY A 357 -27.85 -9.69 -11.27
CA GLY A 357 -28.40 -10.84 -11.97
C GLY A 357 -29.49 -10.49 -12.99
N VAL A 358 -29.11 -10.50 -14.26
CA VAL A 358 -30.00 -10.68 -15.40
C VAL A 358 -29.42 -11.80 -16.26
N SER A 359 -30.26 -12.79 -16.53
CA SER A 359 -29.97 -14.06 -17.20
C SER A 359 -29.05 -13.91 -18.42
N ARG A 360 -27.85 -14.49 -18.37
CA ARG A 360 -26.95 -14.69 -19.52
C ARG A 360 -27.57 -15.73 -20.46
N LYS A 361 -28.32 -15.30 -21.47
CA LYS A 361 -28.79 -16.17 -22.55
C LYS A 361 -28.16 -15.77 -23.89
N GLY A 362 -27.22 -16.59 -24.36
CA GLY A 362 -27.15 -17.06 -25.75
C GLY A 362 -26.94 -16.05 -26.88
N LEU A 363 -25.96 -15.14 -26.78
CA LEU A 363 -25.47 -14.41 -27.96
C LEU A 363 -24.25 -15.15 -28.55
N PRO A 364 -24.24 -15.51 -29.85
CA PRO A 364 -23.06 -16.09 -30.48
C PRO A 364 -21.96 -15.04 -30.58
N GLN A 365 -20.74 -15.43 -30.19
CA GLN A 365 -19.54 -14.60 -30.35
C GLN A 365 -19.17 -14.53 -31.83
N GLN A 366 -18.81 -13.33 -32.31
CA GLN A 366 -18.20 -13.15 -33.63
C GLN A 366 -16.68 -13.01 -33.47
N ASP A 367 -15.93 -13.72 -34.31
CA ASP A 367 -14.47 -13.61 -34.33
C ASP A 367 -14.06 -12.20 -34.77
N ILE A 368 -13.24 -11.53 -33.95
CA ILE A 368 -12.65 -10.23 -34.32
C ILE A 368 -11.56 -10.46 -35.36
N ILE A 369 -11.66 -9.76 -36.50
CA ILE A 369 -10.63 -9.77 -37.53
C ILE A 369 -9.62 -8.67 -37.19
N MET A 370 -8.43 -9.04 -36.72
CA MET A 370 -7.39 -8.09 -36.28
C MET A 370 -6.92 -7.12 -37.38
N GLU A 371 -7.02 -7.51 -38.65
CA GLU A 371 -6.62 -6.72 -39.81
C GLU A 371 -7.66 -5.65 -40.22
N ARG A 372 -8.81 -5.57 -39.53
CA ARG A 372 -9.87 -4.59 -39.80
C ARG A 372 -10.09 -3.65 -38.62
N ASP A 373 -10.49 -2.42 -38.91
CA ASP A 373 -10.83 -1.44 -37.88
C ASP A 373 -11.97 -1.94 -36.98
N LEU A 374 -11.76 -1.88 -35.67
CA LEU A 374 -12.71 -2.31 -34.63
C LEU A 374 -14.03 -1.53 -34.69
N VAL A 375 -13.96 -0.24 -35.05
CA VAL A 375 -15.17 0.60 -35.17
C VAL A 375 -16.04 0.14 -36.35
N LEU A 376 -15.43 -0.25 -37.46
CA LEU A 376 -16.14 -0.76 -38.63
C LEU A 376 -16.77 -2.13 -38.37
N GLN A 377 -16.08 -3.00 -37.61
CA GLN A 377 -16.62 -4.29 -37.18
C GLN A 377 -17.81 -4.11 -36.23
N ALA A 378 -17.69 -3.21 -35.25
CA ALA A 378 -18.79 -2.82 -34.36
C ALA A 378 -19.98 -2.26 -35.16
N TYR A 379 -19.72 -1.46 -36.19
CA TYR A 379 -20.76 -0.93 -37.08
C TYR A 379 -21.55 -2.02 -37.80
N HIS A 380 -20.88 -3.03 -38.38
CA HIS A 380 -21.60 -4.14 -39.02
C HIS A 380 -22.49 -4.90 -38.04
N ILE A 381 -22.06 -5.07 -36.78
CA ILE A 381 -22.85 -5.71 -35.72
C ILE A 381 -24.08 -4.88 -35.39
N VAL A 382 -23.93 -3.56 -35.22
CA VAL A 382 -25.03 -2.64 -34.94
C VAL A 382 -26.02 -2.64 -36.11
N VAL A 383 -25.54 -2.57 -37.36
CA VAL A 383 -26.39 -2.61 -38.56
C VAL A 383 -27.14 -3.93 -38.67
N SER A 384 -26.48 -5.06 -38.39
CA SER A 384 -27.12 -6.38 -38.40
C SER A 384 -28.19 -6.54 -37.31
N SER A 385 -28.08 -5.78 -36.21
CA SER A 385 -29.07 -5.75 -35.12
C SER A 385 -30.31 -4.88 -35.44
N GLY A 386 -30.24 -4.06 -36.49
CA GLY A 386 -31.36 -3.25 -37.00
C GLY A 386 -31.88 -2.20 -36.01
N THR A 387 -33.18 -1.91 -36.08
CA THR A 387 -33.84 -0.86 -35.27
C THR A 387 -33.99 -1.20 -33.79
N LYS A 388 -33.77 -2.48 -33.41
CA LYS A 388 -33.73 -2.90 -32.00
C LYS A 388 -32.44 -2.47 -31.30
N GLY A 389 -31.39 -2.22 -32.07
CA GLY A 389 -30.08 -1.85 -31.57
C GLY A 389 -29.39 -2.94 -30.75
N ILE A 390 -28.24 -2.59 -30.21
CA ILE A 390 -27.41 -3.45 -29.36
C ILE A 390 -26.95 -2.65 -28.13
N SER A 391 -27.11 -3.22 -26.94
CA SER A 391 -26.62 -2.59 -25.71
C SER A 391 -25.10 -2.67 -25.64
N GLN A 392 -24.46 -1.75 -24.92
CA GLN A 392 -23.00 -1.81 -24.64
C GLN A 392 -22.58 -3.18 -24.09
N SER A 393 -23.36 -3.75 -23.17
CA SER A 393 -23.11 -5.07 -22.60
C SER A 393 -23.24 -6.20 -23.62
N SER A 394 -24.19 -6.11 -24.56
CA SER A 394 -24.35 -7.11 -25.62
C SER A 394 -23.24 -7.00 -26.67
N LEU A 395 -22.81 -5.78 -27.01
CA LEU A 395 -21.69 -5.54 -27.92
C LEU A 395 -20.37 -6.08 -27.34
N GLN A 396 -20.17 -5.92 -26.03
CA GLN A 396 -19.05 -6.51 -25.31
C GLN A 396 -18.99 -8.03 -25.49
N VAL A 397 -20.13 -8.72 -25.31
CA VAL A 397 -20.21 -10.18 -25.45
C VAL A 397 -20.01 -10.63 -26.90
N VAL A 398 -20.65 -9.95 -27.86
CA VAL A 398 -20.58 -10.34 -29.28
C VAL A 398 -19.17 -10.14 -29.85
N MET A 399 -18.50 -9.04 -29.48
CA MET A 399 -17.14 -8.74 -29.96
C MET A 399 -16.05 -9.34 -29.10
N ASN A 400 -16.35 -9.93 -27.94
CA ASN A 400 -15.33 -10.44 -27.01
C ASN A 400 -14.24 -9.39 -26.64
N VAL A 401 -14.69 -8.15 -26.40
CA VAL A 401 -13.83 -7.00 -26.03
C VAL A 401 -14.03 -6.62 -24.56
N GLY A 402 -13.08 -5.88 -23.98
CA GLY A 402 -13.21 -5.38 -22.61
C GLY A 402 -14.37 -4.38 -22.44
N LYS A 403 -14.87 -4.19 -21.21
CA LYS A 403 -15.94 -3.22 -20.91
C LYS A 403 -15.56 -1.79 -21.33
N LEU A 404 -14.30 -1.40 -21.10
CA LEU A 404 -13.79 -0.08 -21.46
C LEU A 404 -13.73 0.10 -22.98
N GLU A 405 -13.29 -0.93 -23.70
CA GLU A 405 -13.27 -0.96 -25.17
C GLU A 405 -14.68 -0.90 -25.76
N ALA A 406 -15.63 -1.69 -25.23
CA ALA A 406 -17.03 -1.62 -25.63
C ALA A 406 -17.63 -0.23 -25.39
N ARG A 407 -17.28 0.43 -24.28
CA ARG A 407 -17.72 1.80 -23.99
C ARG A 407 -17.08 2.83 -24.93
N MET A 408 -15.79 2.67 -25.24
CA MET A 408 -15.09 3.50 -26.21
C MET A 408 -15.68 3.35 -27.62
N LEU A 409 -16.07 2.12 -27.99
CA LEU A 409 -16.82 1.85 -29.22
C LEU A 409 -18.17 2.57 -29.19
N CYS A 410 -19.01 2.38 -28.15
CA CYS A 410 -20.30 3.09 -28.06
C CYS A 410 -20.16 4.62 -28.11
N ARG A 411 -19.10 5.18 -27.52
CA ARG A 411 -18.86 6.64 -27.47
C ARG A 411 -17.95 7.16 -28.58
N SER A 412 -17.61 6.30 -29.55
CA SER A 412 -16.68 6.67 -30.60
C SER A 412 -17.24 7.83 -31.42
N PRO A 413 -16.53 8.95 -31.56
CA PRO A 413 -16.97 9.99 -32.48
C PRO A 413 -16.89 9.51 -33.92
N LEU A 414 -16.33 8.34 -34.25
CA LEU A 414 -16.19 7.91 -35.64
C LEU A 414 -17.49 7.37 -36.25
N TRP A 415 -18.56 7.16 -35.46
CA TRP A 415 -19.86 6.68 -35.95
C TRP A 415 -20.45 7.56 -37.07
N TRP A 416 -20.26 8.88 -37.02
CA TRP A 416 -20.79 9.79 -38.05
C TRP A 416 -20.03 9.74 -39.39
N LYS A 417 -18.83 9.15 -39.40
CA LYS A 417 -18.02 8.97 -40.63
C LYS A 417 -18.36 7.68 -41.39
N LEU A 418 -19.16 6.80 -40.78
CA LEU A 418 -19.51 5.51 -41.36
C LEU A 418 -20.73 5.63 -42.29
N PRO A 419 -20.92 4.68 -43.23
CA PRO A 419 -21.99 4.73 -44.22
C PRO A 419 -23.40 4.77 -43.59
N VAL A 420 -24.41 5.15 -44.38
CA VAL A 420 -25.83 5.02 -44.01
C VAL A 420 -26.16 3.53 -43.85
N PRO A 421 -26.91 3.11 -42.81
CA PRO A 421 -27.73 3.94 -41.92
C PRO A 421 -27.00 4.52 -40.69
N GLN A 422 -27.47 5.69 -40.24
CA GLN A 422 -26.84 6.47 -39.16
C GLN A 422 -27.06 5.78 -37.80
N VAL A 423 -25.99 5.56 -37.06
CA VAL A 423 -26.04 4.94 -35.72
C VAL A 423 -26.16 6.05 -34.66
N ARG A 424 -27.15 5.93 -33.76
CA ARG A 424 -27.25 6.81 -32.57
C ARG A 424 -27.07 6.02 -31.29
N VAL A 425 -26.48 6.68 -30.30
CA VAL A 425 -26.34 6.18 -28.93
C VAL A 425 -27.52 6.72 -28.12
N SER A 426 -28.29 5.83 -27.49
CA SER A 426 -29.34 6.21 -26.53
C SER A 426 -28.73 6.65 -25.19
N PRO A 427 -29.48 7.35 -24.32
CA PRO A 427 -29.04 7.69 -22.96
C PRO A 427 -28.61 6.48 -22.11
N ASP A 428 -29.12 5.29 -22.46
CA ASP A 428 -28.81 4.02 -21.79
C ASP A 428 -27.64 3.27 -22.46
N ASP A 429 -26.76 3.98 -23.17
CA ASP A 429 -25.59 3.44 -23.89
C ASP A 429 -25.96 2.29 -24.86
N THR A 430 -27.15 2.33 -25.47
CA THR A 430 -27.61 1.38 -26.52
C THR A 430 -27.42 1.99 -27.90
N LEU A 431 -26.74 1.28 -28.80
CA LEU A 431 -26.51 1.70 -30.18
C LEU A 431 -27.65 1.21 -31.08
N CYS A 432 -28.38 2.13 -31.71
CA CYS A 432 -29.46 1.79 -32.62
C CYS A 432 -29.23 2.39 -34.01
N VAL A 433 -29.68 1.66 -35.02
CA VAL A 433 -29.78 2.18 -36.39
C VAL A 433 -30.97 3.11 -36.50
N VAL A 434 -30.73 4.35 -36.92
CA VAL A 434 -31.76 5.31 -37.30
C VAL A 434 -31.90 5.26 -38.82
N LEU A 435 -33.07 4.84 -39.28
CA LEU A 435 -33.45 4.90 -40.69
C LEU A 435 -33.72 6.34 -41.12
#